data_AF-R0D8U2-F1
#
_entry.id   AF-R0D8U2-F1
#
_cell.length_a   1.000
_cell.length_b   1.000
_cell.length_c   1.000
_cell.angle_alpha   90.00
_cell.angle_beta   90.00
_cell.angle_gamma   90.00
#
_symmetry.space_group_name_H-M   'P 1'
#
loop_
_entity.id
_entity.type
_entity.pdbx_description
1 polymer ?
#
loop_
_entity_poly.entity_id
_entity_poly.type
_entity_poly.pdbx_seq_one_letter_code
_entity_poly.pdbx_strand_id
1 'polypeptide(L)'
;MILADKRDYRQGYKKHYSAYYKLMETNASINSKRLLLSYCVECGLKYLLLDKWHEENPEKIIGNEKDKRRDVLKSHNLEKILKELGQLGTFKFPQLITAHQDSITSENYHQLCRYCIRVKDKDRVKEDKYEIELKKIADWIEEGM
;
A
#
# COMPACT_ATOMS: atom_id res chain seq x y z
N MET A 1 14.99 -1.84 -10.71
CA MET A 1 13.54 -1.93 -10.42
C MET A 1 12.95 -2.88 -11.44
N ILE A 2 12.26 -3.93 -11.00
CA ILE A 2 11.53 -4.83 -11.91
C ILE A 2 10.25 -4.09 -12.33
N LEU A 3 9.93 -4.13 -13.62
CA LEU A 3 8.72 -3.51 -14.17
C LEU A 3 7.54 -4.48 -13.97
N ALA A 4 6.45 -4.00 -13.41
CA ALA A 4 5.17 -4.70 -13.32
C ALA A 4 4.15 -3.95 -14.16
N ASP A 5 3.37 -4.67 -14.97
CA ASP A 5 2.32 -4.08 -15.79
C ASP A 5 0.97 -4.00 -15.05
N LYS A 6 -0.08 -3.49 -15.71
CA LYS A 6 -1.41 -3.37 -15.12
C LYS A 6 -1.98 -4.72 -14.68
N ARG A 7 -1.73 -5.80 -15.43
CA ARG A 7 -2.21 -7.16 -15.10
C ARG A 7 -1.45 -7.71 -13.91
N ASP A 8 -0.15 -7.48 -13.84
CA ASP A 8 0.69 -7.87 -12.70
C ASP A 8 0.20 -7.19 -11.41
N TYR A 9 -0.08 -5.89 -11.46
CA TYR A 9 -0.61 -5.16 -10.31
C TYR A 9 -1.98 -5.68 -9.86
N ARG A 10 -2.89 -5.93 -10.81
CA ARG A 10 -4.20 -6.54 -10.50
C ARG A 10 -4.05 -7.91 -9.85
N GLN A 11 -3.16 -8.74 -10.39
CA GLN A 11 -2.92 -10.07 -9.87
C GLN A 11 -2.23 -10.04 -8.49
N GLY A 12 -1.30 -9.11 -8.29
CA GLY A 12 -0.64 -8.85 -7.01
C GLY A 12 -1.66 -8.49 -5.93
N TYR A 13 -2.55 -7.54 -6.21
CA TYR A 13 -3.66 -7.18 -5.33
C TYR A 13 -4.50 -8.40 -4.95
N LYS A 14 -5.05 -9.13 -5.93
CA LYS A 14 -5.94 -10.28 -5.67
C LYS A 14 -5.25 -11.38 -4.86
N LYS A 15 -4.01 -11.72 -5.20
CA LYS A 15 -3.23 -12.75 -4.49
C LYS A 15 -2.92 -12.33 -3.06
N HIS A 16 -2.44 -11.10 -2.86
CA HIS A 16 -2.10 -10.61 -1.53
C HIS A 16 -3.35 -10.45 -0.66
N TYR A 17 -4.48 -10.02 -1.24
CA TYR A 17 -5.72 -9.86 -0.48
C TYR A 17 -6.29 -11.21 -0.02
N SER A 18 -6.35 -12.19 -0.93
CA SER A 18 -6.76 -13.55 -0.59
C SER A 18 -5.83 -14.18 0.45
N ALA A 19 -4.51 -13.98 0.32
CA ALA A 19 -3.53 -14.49 1.28
C ALA A 19 -3.67 -13.82 2.66
N TYR A 20 -3.93 -12.52 2.72
CA TYR A 20 -4.21 -11.81 3.97
C TYR A 20 -5.36 -12.48 4.74
N TYR A 21 -6.51 -12.70 4.10
CA TYR A 21 -7.65 -13.35 4.74
C TYR A 21 -7.37 -14.78 5.19
N LYS A 22 -6.68 -15.58 4.37
CA LYS A 22 -6.27 -16.94 4.77
C LYS A 22 -5.37 -16.91 6.01
N LEU A 23 -4.46 -15.94 6.12
CA LEU A 23 -3.63 -15.81 7.32
C LEU A 23 -4.44 -15.37 8.53
N MET A 24 -5.53 -14.61 8.37
CA MET A 24 -6.41 -14.21 9.48
C MET A 24 -7.01 -15.43 10.20
N GLU A 25 -7.24 -16.53 9.49
CA GLU A 25 -7.73 -17.81 10.03
C GLU A 25 -6.66 -18.63 10.77
N THR A 26 -5.42 -18.14 10.84
CA THR A 26 -4.28 -18.84 11.43
C THR A 26 -3.58 -18.01 12.52
N ASN A 27 -2.75 -18.66 13.33
CA ASN A 27 -1.84 -18.03 14.30
C ASN A 27 -0.60 -17.39 13.65
N ALA A 28 -0.69 -16.98 12.38
CA ALA A 28 0.38 -16.27 11.70
C ALA A 28 0.72 -14.93 12.37
N SER A 29 1.97 -14.48 12.20
CA SER A 29 2.45 -13.20 12.72
C SER A 29 1.61 -12.03 12.22
N ILE A 30 1.22 -11.13 13.13
CA ILE A 30 0.48 -9.91 12.80
C ILE A 30 1.23 -9.03 11.80
N ASN A 31 2.57 -8.97 11.90
CA ASN A 31 3.40 -8.20 10.97
C ASN A 31 3.37 -8.79 9.56
N SER A 32 3.32 -10.12 9.43
CA SER A 32 3.17 -10.77 8.13
C SER A 32 1.81 -10.48 7.50
N LYS A 33 0.74 -10.46 8.31
CA LYS A 33 -0.62 -10.10 7.85
C LYS A 33 -0.65 -8.66 7.35
N ARG A 34 -0.17 -7.71 8.16
CA ARG A 34 -0.10 -6.28 7.81
C ARG A 34 0.80 -6.00 6.61
N LEU A 35 1.89 -6.75 6.46
CA LEU A 35 2.77 -6.64 5.30
C LEU A 35 2.04 -7.04 4.00
N LEU A 36 1.33 -8.18 4.00
CA LEU A 36 0.53 -8.59 2.85
C LEU A 36 -0.57 -7.59 2.54
N LEU A 37 -1.24 -7.04 3.55
CA LEU A 37 -2.25 -6.02 3.34
C LEU A 37 -1.65 -4.72 2.76
N SER A 38 -0.46 -4.31 3.21
CA SER A 38 0.25 -3.15 2.65
C SER A 38 0.61 -3.36 1.18
N TYR A 39 1.14 -4.54 0.83
CA TYR A 39 1.46 -4.88 -0.56
C TYR A 39 0.21 -5.04 -1.43
N CYS A 40 -0.86 -5.60 -0.89
CA CYS A 40 -2.18 -5.64 -1.53
C CYS A 40 -2.60 -4.23 -1.95
N VAL A 41 -2.68 -3.31 -0.97
CA VAL A 41 -3.10 -1.92 -1.21
C VAL A 41 -2.18 -1.23 -2.23
N GLU A 42 -0.86 -1.32 -2.07
CA GLU A 42 0.07 -0.68 -3.03
C GLU A 42 -0.16 -1.19 -4.47
N CYS A 43 -0.26 -2.52 -4.65
CA CYS A 43 -0.52 -3.11 -5.96
C CYS A 43 -1.87 -2.64 -6.54
N GLY A 44 -2.93 -2.65 -5.74
CA GLY A 44 -4.26 -2.26 -6.18
C GLY A 44 -4.35 -0.77 -6.55
N LEU A 45 -3.70 0.09 -5.77
CA LEU A 45 -3.61 1.52 -6.09
C LEU A 45 -2.83 1.78 -7.39
N LYS A 46 -1.74 1.06 -7.62
CA LYS A 46 -0.96 1.16 -8.86
C LYS A 46 -1.74 0.64 -10.06
N TYR A 47 -2.55 -0.40 -9.90
CA TYR A 47 -3.51 -0.84 -10.91
C TYR A 47 -4.48 0.29 -11.27
N LEU A 48 -5.12 0.92 -10.27
CA LEU A 48 -6.08 2.00 -10.52
C LEU A 48 -5.44 3.23 -11.17
N LEU A 49 -4.17 3.54 -10.87
CA LEU A 49 -3.45 4.61 -11.57
C LEU A 49 -3.32 4.32 -13.07
N LEU A 50 -2.87 3.10 -13.40
CA LEU A 50 -2.73 2.67 -14.79
C LEU A 50 -4.07 2.62 -15.51
N ASP A 51 -5.13 2.17 -14.83
CA ASP A 51 -6.49 2.21 -15.37
C ASP A 51 -6.96 3.64 -15.65
N LYS A 52 -6.81 4.55 -14.68
CA LYS A 52 -7.13 5.97 -14.81
C LYS A 52 -6.38 6.64 -15.96
N TRP A 53 -5.12 6.27 -16.18
CA TRP A 53 -4.31 6.83 -17.25
C TRP A 53 -4.49 6.13 -18.60
N HIS A 54 -5.31 5.07 -18.67
CA HIS A 54 -5.51 4.22 -19.85
C HIS A 54 -4.20 3.58 -20.36
N GLU A 55 -3.36 3.11 -19.44
CA GLU A 55 -2.05 2.53 -19.73
C GLU A 55 -2.02 1.06 -19.30
N GLU A 56 -1.69 0.15 -20.22
CA GLU A 56 -1.52 -1.28 -19.87
C GLU A 56 -0.09 -1.57 -19.41
N ASN A 57 0.91 -0.91 -20.01
CA ASN A 57 2.33 -1.09 -19.69
C ASN A 57 2.97 0.26 -19.28
N PRO A 58 3.55 0.37 -18.08
CA PRO A 58 4.12 1.61 -17.59
C PRO A 58 5.50 1.98 -18.14
N GLU A 59 6.10 1.18 -19.04
CA GLU A 59 7.45 1.41 -19.56
C GLU A 59 7.67 2.85 -20.07
N LYS A 60 6.72 3.40 -20.83
CA LYS A 60 6.82 4.77 -21.37
C LYS A 60 6.80 5.84 -20.27
N ILE A 61 6.03 5.62 -19.21
CA ILE A 61 5.97 6.51 -18.05
C ILE A 61 7.29 6.41 -17.27
N ILE A 62 7.73 5.19 -16.98
CA ILE A 62 8.90 4.92 -16.14
C ILE A 62 10.22 5.34 -16.80
N GLY A 63 10.31 5.17 -18.12
CA GLY A 63 11.46 5.54 -18.93
C GLY A 63 11.56 7.02 -19.26
N ASN A 64 10.48 7.80 -19.08
CA ASN A 64 10.49 9.24 -19.32
C ASN A 64 10.67 10.02 -18.00
N GLU A 65 11.87 10.57 -17.80
CA GLU A 65 12.19 11.35 -16.60
C GLU A 65 11.36 12.64 -16.44
N LYS A 66 10.78 13.15 -17.54
CA LYS A 66 9.93 14.35 -17.52
C LYS A 66 8.46 14.02 -17.25
N ASP A 67 8.07 12.75 -17.27
CA ASP A 67 6.69 12.35 -16.99
C ASP A 67 6.41 12.39 -15.49
N LYS A 68 5.56 13.31 -15.05
CA LYS A 68 5.21 13.49 -13.63
C LYS A 68 4.53 12.24 -13.03
N ARG A 69 3.87 11.42 -13.86
CA ARG A 69 3.23 10.16 -13.43
C ARG A 69 4.26 9.15 -12.92
N ARG A 70 5.50 9.21 -13.44
CA ARG A 70 6.63 8.35 -13.03
C ARG A 70 6.87 8.40 -11.53
N ASP A 71 6.87 9.61 -10.96
CA ASP A 71 7.19 9.79 -9.55
C ASP A 71 6.06 9.34 -8.63
N VAL A 72 4.83 9.30 -9.12
CA VAL A 72 3.69 8.74 -8.40
C VAL A 72 3.74 7.22 -8.47
N LEU A 73 3.90 6.65 -9.67
CA LEU A 73 3.89 5.20 -9.89
C LEU A 73 5.06 4.47 -9.21
N LYS A 74 6.23 5.12 -9.14
CA LYS A 74 7.40 4.58 -8.40
C LYS A 74 7.30 4.73 -6.88
N SER A 75 6.35 5.50 -6.38
CA SER A 75 6.25 5.77 -4.95
C SER A 75 5.73 4.57 -4.17
N HIS A 76 6.17 4.47 -2.92
CA HIS A 76 5.54 3.62 -1.89
C HIS A 76 4.61 4.45 -0.98
N ASN A 77 4.56 5.77 -1.17
CA ASN A 77 3.72 6.67 -0.39
C ASN A 77 2.25 6.54 -0.83
N LEU A 78 1.46 5.80 -0.06
CA LEU A 78 0.06 5.54 -0.38
C LEU A 78 -0.76 6.84 -0.44
N GLU A 79 -0.45 7.84 0.40
CA GLU A 79 -1.14 9.15 0.37
C GLU A 79 -0.88 9.90 -0.93
N LYS A 80 0.35 9.84 -1.46
CA LYS A 80 0.70 10.41 -2.76
C LYS A 80 -0.09 9.75 -3.90
N ILE A 81 -0.23 8.43 -3.86
CA ILE A 81 -0.97 7.69 -4.88
C ILE A 81 -2.48 7.97 -4.76
N LEU A 82 -3.04 7.93 -3.54
CA LEU A 82 -4.44 8.26 -3.28
C LEU A 82 -4.77 9.69 -3.72
N LYS A 83 -3.86 10.64 -3.52
CA LYS A 83 -4.02 12.01 -4.02
C LYS A 83 -4.18 12.05 -5.54
N GLU A 84 -3.33 11.32 -6.26
CA GLU A 84 -3.42 11.22 -7.72
C GLU A 84 -4.74 10.57 -8.15
N LEU A 85 -5.27 9.62 -7.37
CA LEU A 85 -6.58 9.00 -7.60
C LEU A 85 -7.78 9.85 -7.14
N GLY A 86 -7.56 11.07 -6.63
CA GLY A 86 -8.63 11.95 -6.16
C GLY A 86 -9.22 11.55 -4.81
N GLN A 87 -8.54 10.69 -4.05
CA GLN A 87 -8.97 10.17 -2.75
C GLN A 87 -8.20 10.80 -1.57
N LEU A 88 -7.64 12.00 -1.76
CA LEU A 88 -6.92 12.67 -0.68
C LEU A 88 -7.87 13.03 0.47
N GLY A 89 -7.51 12.63 1.68
CA GLY A 89 -8.27 12.95 2.90
C GLY A 89 -9.46 12.02 3.18
N THR A 90 -9.86 11.18 2.22
CA THR A 90 -10.86 10.10 2.42
C THR A 90 -10.34 9.08 3.41
N PHE A 91 -9.06 8.68 3.24
CA PHE A 91 -8.37 7.73 4.11
C PHE A 91 -7.34 8.44 4.96
N LYS A 92 -7.27 8.11 6.26
CA LYS A 92 -6.40 8.80 7.23
C LYS A 92 -5.49 7.83 7.95
N PHE A 93 -4.20 7.90 7.62
CA PHE A 93 -3.18 7.09 8.27
C PHE A 93 -2.73 7.72 9.59
N PRO A 94 -2.73 6.97 10.70
CA PRO A 94 -2.20 7.48 11.96
C PRO A 94 -0.67 7.56 11.90
N GLN A 95 -0.10 8.62 12.49
CA GLN A 95 1.34 8.73 12.68
C GLN A 95 1.79 7.84 13.85
N LEU A 96 2.74 6.95 13.57
CA LEU A 96 3.36 6.04 14.54
C LEU A 96 4.81 6.49 14.80
N ILE A 97 5.27 6.32 16.03
CA ILE A 97 6.67 6.52 16.39
C ILE A 97 7.29 5.18 16.78
N THR A 98 8.43 4.84 16.17
CA THR A 98 9.17 3.62 16.49
C THR A 98 9.80 3.71 17.89
N ALA A 99 10.21 2.56 18.44
CA ALA A 99 11.05 2.52 19.63
C ALA A 99 12.37 3.30 19.45
N HIS A 100 12.83 3.45 18.20
CA HIS A 100 14.04 4.19 17.82
C HIS A 100 13.78 5.68 17.55
N GLN A 101 12.58 6.19 17.81
CA GLN A 101 12.17 7.60 17.61
C GLN A 101 11.96 8.01 16.15
N ASP A 102 11.92 7.07 15.22
CA ASP A 102 11.58 7.36 13.82
C ASP A 102 10.08 7.57 13.65
N SER A 103 9.72 8.51 12.78
CA SER A 103 8.33 8.74 12.39
C SER A 103 7.96 7.86 11.20
N ILE A 104 6.87 7.12 11.35
CA ILE A 104 6.35 6.23 10.32
C ILE A 104 5.23 6.93 9.57
N THR A 105 5.35 6.90 8.24
CA THR A 105 4.40 7.42 7.27
C THR A 105 3.84 6.29 6.42
N SER A 106 2.91 6.61 5.52
CA SER A 106 2.41 5.65 4.53
C SER A 106 3.46 5.10 3.58
N GLU A 107 4.59 5.80 3.43
CA GLU A 107 5.68 5.36 2.58
C GLU A 107 6.54 4.25 3.18
N ASN A 108 6.67 4.21 4.51
CA ASN A 108 7.62 3.31 5.19
C ASN A 108 6.94 2.31 6.13
N TYR A 109 5.61 2.34 6.29
CA TYR A 109 4.86 1.38 7.11
C TYR A 109 5.11 -0.09 6.71
N HIS A 110 5.24 -0.37 5.41
CA HIS A 110 5.57 -1.72 4.93
C HIS A 110 6.95 -2.20 5.43
N GLN A 111 7.90 -1.27 5.66
CA GLN A 111 9.22 -1.60 6.19
C GLN A 111 9.15 -1.93 7.68
N LEU A 112 8.32 -1.21 8.43
CA LEU A 112 8.01 -1.53 9.83
C LEU A 112 7.51 -2.96 9.97
N CYS A 113 6.55 -3.35 9.13
CA CYS A 113 6.00 -4.70 9.11
C CYS A 113 7.08 -5.73 8.70
N ARG A 114 7.82 -5.45 7.61
CA ARG A 114 8.84 -6.37 7.07
C ARG A 114 9.95 -6.67 8.08
N TYR A 115 10.43 -5.65 8.78
CA TYR A 115 11.55 -5.78 9.72
C TYR A 115 11.10 -6.01 11.16
N CYS A 116 9.79 -6.13 11.40
CA CYS A 116 9.21 -6.28 12.73
C CYS A 116 9.68 -5.19 13.70
N ILE A 117 9.78 -3.94 13.21
CA ILE A 117 10.23 -2.80 14.00
C ILE A 117 9.16 -2.51 15.06
N ARG A 118 9.60 -2.40 16.31
CA ARG A 118 8.69 -2.14 17.42
C ARG A 118 8.23 -0.69 17.40
N VAL A 119 6.93 -0.47 17.58
CA VAL A 119 6.38 0.85 17.92
C VAL A 119 6.43 1.07 19.43
N LYS A 120 6.32 2.32 19.86
CA LYS A 120 6.12 2.63 21.29
C LYS A 120 4.79 2.05 21.77
N ASP A 121 4.75 1.60 23.02
CA ASP A 121 3.55 0.95 23.58
C ASP A 121 2.28 1.81 23.48
N LYS A 122 2.43 3.13 23.68
CA LYS A 122 1.33 4.11 23.53
C LYS A 122 0.74 4.18 22.11
N ASP A 123 1.50 3.74 21.10
CA ASP A 123 1.12 3.79 19.69
C ASP A 123 0.67 2.41 19.16
N ARG A 124 0.66 1.33 19.97
CA ARG A 124 0.18 0.00 19.53
C ARG A 124 -1.26 0.05 18.98
N VAL A 125 -2.16 0.76 19.67
CA VAL A 125 -3.56 0.95 19.23
C VAL A 125 -3.64 1.64 17.87
N LYS A 126 -2.65 2.46 17.51
CA LYS A 126 -2.62 3.12 16.21
C LYS A 126 -2.20 2.15 15.10
N GLU A 127 -1.47 1.07 15.40
CA GLU A 127 -1.18 0.05 14.39
C GLU A 127 -2.45 -0.66 13.93
N ASP A 128 -3.37 -0.96 14.86
CA ASP A 128 -4.67 -1.57 14.54
C ASP A 128 -5.51 -0.60 13.69
N LYS A 129 -5.50 0.69 14.03
CA LYS A 129 -6.16 1.73 13.21
C LYS A 129 -5.55 1.83 11.81
N TYR A 130 -4.23 1.67 11.70
CA TYR A 130 -3.54 1.66 10.42
C TYR A 130 -4.00 0.48 9.55
N GLU A 131 -4.06 -0.71 10.14
CA GLU A 131 -4.54 -1.92 9.47
C GLU A 131 -6.01 -1.78 9.03
N ILE A 132 -6.88 -1.25 9.89
CA ILE A 132 -8.28 -0.94 9.53
C ILE A 132 -8.34 -0.02 8.32
N GLU A 133 -7.51 1.01 8.27
CA GLU A 133 -7.53 1.96 7.17
C GLU A 133 -7.01 1.35 5.85
N LEU A 134 -5.96 0.53 5.91
CA LEU A 134 -5.51 -0.25 4.76
C LEU A 134 -6.61 -1.19 4.26
N LYS A 135 -7.37 -1.81 5.17
CA LYS A 135 -8.48 -2.70 4.81
C LYS A 135 -9.59 -1.95 4.07
N LYS A 136 -9.98 -0.76 4.55
CA LYS A 136 -10.97 0.09 3.84
C LYS A 136 -10.51 0.46 2.43
N ILE A 137 -9.21 0.76 2.26
CA ILE A 137 -8.65 1.05 0.94
C ILE A 137 -8.70 -0.21 0.07
N ALA A 138 -8.35 -1.38 0.62
CA ALA A 138 -8.43 -2.64 -0.12
C ALA A 138 -9.86 -2.94 -0.57
N ASP A 139 -10.85 -2.78 0.30
CA ASP A 139 -12.28 -2.96 -0.04
C ASP A 139 -12.72 -1.99 -1.14
N TRP A 140 -12.36 -0.71 -1.02
CA TRP A 140 -12.64 0.30 -2.05
C TRP A 140 -12.00 -0.04 -3.41
N ILE A 141 -10.80 -0.62 -3.42
CA ILE A 141 -10.15 -1.08 -4.65
C ILE A 141 -10.93 -2.24 -5.27
N GLU A 142 -11.41 -3.22 -4.49
CA GLU A 142 -12.19 -4.36 -5.00
C GLU A 142 -13.48 -3.88 -5.67
N GLU A 143 -14.15 -2.87 -5.11
CA GLU A 143 -15.36 -2.27 -5.68
C GLU A 143 -15.12 -1.62 -7.05
N GLY A 144 -13.91 -1.12 -7.30
CA GLY A 144 -13.50 -0.49 -8.55
C GLY A 144 -12.81 -1.42 -9.56
N MET A 145 -12.71 -2.74 -9.29
CA MET A 145 -11.92 -3.71 -10.06
C MET A 145 -12.68 -4.61 -11.04
#